data_AF-A0A3B8XY18-F1
#
_entry.id   AF-A0A3B8XY18-F1
#
_cell.length_a   1.000
_cell.length_b   1.000
_cell.length_c   1.000
_cell.angle_alpha   90.00
_cell.angle_beta   90.00
_cell.angle_gamma   90.00
#
_symmetry.space_group_name_H-M   'P 1'
#
loop_
_entity.id
_entity.type
_entity.pdbx_description
1 polymer ?
#
loop_
_entity_poly.entity_id
_entity_poly.type
_entity_poly.pdbx_seq_one_letter_code
_entity_poly.pdbx_strand_id
1 'polypeptide(L)'
;MPDHNKQILDKNGKPLKLRRKILSVQDLKVLFTEFKSLDIKVSFSDVISIVSSVIALFAVFISLQANFVAKQVATSDFQAVEQVKSETAQLISVLRALMIKGIVYSQQDKSKRDNPKYERFVDTTPERDQIEAFMHSPTALAYYSYIAKRSKNAREARVKREEWRAFFLQLAELRQISNPWLAARAAAKLEKLFDDLGDQQIKEIASNLNDLPRAISILFAEREHDVLVQVMVNPEDEPINDDNFIDFVKFLRENKEIDDPDLDIFWAASSRDADLAQTALSRGARVNIRSHEIIERYKSYVSEFEQVQDTE
;
A
#
# COMPACT_ATOMS: atom_id res chain seq x y z
N MET A 1 6.38 -30.94 -3.97
CA MET A 1 5.36 -30.29 -3.13
C MET A 1 5.05 -31.21 -1.96
N PRO A 2 5.38 -30.87 -0.71
CA PRO A 2 4.85 -31.59 0.44
C PRO A 2 3.59 -30.90 0.95
N ASP A 3 2.54 -31.71 1.07
CA ASP A 3 1.23 -31.36 1.57
C ASP A 3 1.29 -31.07 3.08
N HIS A 4 1.19 -29.79 3.46
CA HIS A 4 1.24 -29.34 4.86
C HIS A 4 -0.16 -29.05 5.38
N ASN A 5 -0.94 -30.11 5.60
CA ASN A 5 -2.14 -30.04 6.42
C ASN A 5 -2.35 -31.32 7.24
N LYS A 6 -1.40 -31.61 8.15
CA LYS A 6 -1.65 -32.59 9.21
C LYS A 6 -2.31 -31.89 10.41
N GLN A 7 -3.64 -31.98 10.48
CA GLN A 7 -4.38 -31.62 11.69
C GLN A 7 -4.02 -32.60 12.80
N ILE A 8 -3.58 -32.09 13.95
CA ILE A 8 -3.33 -32.91 15.15
C ILE A 8 -4.69 -33.21 15.79
N LEU A 9 -5.07 -34.48 15.75
CA LEU A 9 -6.33 -34.98 16.31
C LEU A 9 -6.10 -35.48 17.74
N ASP A 10 -7.12 -35.37 18.61
CA ASP A 10 -7.10 -36.00 19.92
C ASP A 10 -7.27 -37.53 19.82
N LYS A 11 -7.23 -38.22 20.97
CA LYS A 11 -7.38 -39.69 21.06
C LYS A 11 -8.73 -40.21 20.52
N ASN A 12 -9.68 -39.32 20.22
CA ASN A 12 -11.00 -39.63 19.69
C ASN A 12 -11.20 -39.11 18.25
N GLY A 13 -10.13 -38.66 17.58
CA GLY A 13 -10.17 -38.24 16.18
C GLY A 13 -10.75 -36.84 15.93
N LYS A 14 -10.81 -35.96 16.94
CA LYS A 14 -11.28 -34.57 16.77
C LYS A 14 -10.12 -33.56 16.71
N PRO A 15 -10.21 -32.51 15.87
CA PRO A 15 -9.15 -31.51 15.75
C PRO A 15 -8.97 -30.71 17.05
N LEU A 16 -7.74 -30.71 17.58
CA LEU A 16 -7.37 -29.99 18.80
C LEU A 16 -7.43 -28.47 18.56
N LYS A 17 -8.49 -27.82 19.07
CA LYS A 17 -8.53 -26.35 19.19
C LYS A 17 -7.61 -25.93 20.33
N LEU A 18 -6.39 -25.52 20.00
CA LEU A 18 -5.48 -24.82 20.92
C LEU A 18 -6.08 -23.46 21.30
N ARG A 19 -6.90 -23.42 22.36
CA ARG A 19 -7.20 -22.17 23.06
C ARG A 19 -5.92 -21.76 23.80
N ARG A 20 -5.28 -20.67 23.38
CA ARG A 20 -4.28 -19.96 24.20
C ARG A 20 -4.96 -19.51 25.49
N LYS A 21 -4.86 -20.32 26.53
CA LYS A 21 -5.18 -19.92 27.90
C LYS A 21 -3.84 -19.73 28.59
N ILE A 22 -3.46 -18.47 28.80
CA ILE A 22 -2.35 -18.15 29.71
C ILE A 22 -2.83 -18.63 31.09
N LEU A 23 -2.14 -19.60 31.67
CA LEU A 23 -2.42 -20.09 33.02
C LEU A 23 -2.35 -18.89 33.97
N SER A 24 -3.49 -18.55 34.57
CA SER A 24 -3.53 -17.50 35.58
C SER A 24 -2.88 -18.01 36.86
N VAL A 25 -2.40 -17.10 37.72
CA VAL A 25 -1.88 -17.45 39.06
C VAL A 25 -2.93 -18.21 39.89
N GLN A 26 -4.22 -18.05 39.59
CA GLN A 26 -5.30 -18.81 40.21
C GLN A 26 -5.33 -20.28 39.77
N ASP A 27 -5.02 -20.58 38.50
CA ASP A 27 -4.95 -21.96 38.01
C ASP A 27 -3.76 -22.73 38.64
N LEU A 28 -2.65 -22.04 38.92
CA LEU A 28 -1.50 -22.58 39.66
C LEU A 28 -1.82 -22.88 41.14
N LYS A 29 -2.68 -22.08 41.77
CA LYS A 29 -3.15 -22.35 43.14
C LYS A 29 -4.07 -23.58 43.21
N VAL A 30 -4.90 -23.81 42.19
CA VAL A 30 -5.76 -25.00 42.11
C VAL A 30 -4.92 -26.28 42.00
N LEU A 31 -3.88 -26.27 41.16
CA LEU A 31 -2.91 -27.38 41.06
C LEU A 31 -2.21 -27.67 42.40
N PHE A 32 -1.84 -26.62 43.16
CA PHE A 32 -1.23 -26.79 44.49
C PHE A 32 -2.20 -27.33 45.54
N THR A 33 -3.51 -27.11 45.37
CA THR A 33 -4.54 -27.57 46.31
C THR A 33 -4.92 -29.03 46.02
N GLU A 34 -4.95 -29.44 44.75
CA GLU A 34 -5.16 -30.84 44.35
C GLU A 34 -3.93 -31.73 44.66
N PHE A 35 -2.71 -31.21 44.61
CA PHE A 35 -1.53 -32.00 45.03
C PHE A 35 -1.48 -32.31 46.53
N LYS A 36 -2.24 -31.56 47.35
CA LYS A 36 -2.30 -31.76 48.81
C LYS A 36 -3.23 -32.91 49.22
N SER A 37 -4.05 -33.44 48.30
CA SER A 37 -4.99 -34.54 48.57
C SER A 37 -4.43 -35.93 48.20
N LEU A 38 -3.22 -35.99 47.62
CA LEU A 38 -2.47 -37.22 47.40
C LEU A 38 -1.40 -37.33 48.49
N ASP A 39 -1.55 -38.30 49.40
CA ASP A 39 -0.66 -38.58 50.53
C ASP A 39 0.69 -39.18 50.06
N ILE A 40 1.35 -38.49 49.15
CA ILE A 40 2.70 -38.78 48.67
C ILE A 40 3.62 -37.81 49.40
N LYS A 41 4.50 -38.33 50.26
CA LYS A 41 5.55 -37.54 50.93
C LYS A 41 6.59 -37.08 49.90
N VAL A 42 6.26 -36.03 49.17
CA VAL A 42 7.21 -35.33 48.30
C VAL A 42 8.05 -34.42 49.18
N SER A 43 9.38 -34.61 49.21
CA SER A 43 10.29 -33.71 49.92
C SER A 43 10.27 -32.34 49.25
N PHE A 44 10.43 -31.27 50.02
CA PHE A 44 10.54 -29.91 49.49
C PHE A 44 11.68 -29.80 48.45
N SER A 45 12.73 -30.62 48.61
CA SER A 45 13.83 -30.76 47.66
C SER A 45 13.39 -31.35 46.31
N ASP A 46 12.45 -32.29 46.31
CA ASP A 46 11.95 -32.94 45.09
C ASP A 46 11.02 -31.99 44.32
N VAL A 47 10.20 -31.20 45.04
CA VAL A 47 9.38 -30.14 44.44
C VAL A 47 10.26 -29.09 43.77
N ILE A 48 11.32 -28.64 44.45
CA ILE A 48 12.26 -27.67 43.86
C ILE A 48 12.97 -28.25 42.63
N SER A 49 13.35 -29.53 42.67
CA SER A 49 14.02 -30.20 41.54
C SER A 49 13.10 -30.39 40.32
N ILE A 50 11.82 -30.72 40.54
CA ILE A 50 10.83 -30.82 39.47
C ILE A 50 10.52 -29.43 38.89
N VAL A 51 10.33 -28.42 39.74
CA VAL A 51 10.06 -27.04 39.29
C VAL A 51 11.28 -26.48 38.53
N SER A 52 12.50 -26.70 39.02
CA SER A 52 13.71 -26.25 38.34
C SER A 52 13.93 -26.97 37.01
N SER A 53 13.63 -28.28 36.93
CA SER A 53 13.69 -29.05 35.69
C SER A 53 12.67 -28.57 34.66
N VAL A 54 11.46 -28.23 35.09
CA VAL A 54 10.41 -27.66 34.23
C VAL A 54 10.82 -26.26 33.74
N ILE A 55 11.34 -25.41 34.63
CA ILE A 55 11.85 -24.08 34.27
C ILE A 55 13.03 -24.19 33.29
N ALA A 56 13.94 -25.13 33.49
CA ALA A 56 15.07 -25.36 32.58
C ALA A 56 14.60 -25.85 31.20
N LEU A 57 13.59 -26.72 31.14
CA LEU A 57 12.95 -27.15 29.89
C LEU A 57 12.29 -25.97 29.16
N PHE A 58 11.57 -25.10 29.88
CA PHE A 58 11.02 -23.88 29.30
C PHE A 58 12.11 -22.92 28.84
N ALA A 59 13.20 -22.77 29.59
CA ALA A 59 14.33 -21.92 29.22
C ALA A 59 15.04 -22.44 27.96
N VAL A 60 15.24 -23.76 27.83
CA VAL A 60 15.78 -24.39 26.61
C VAL A 60 14.82 -24.21 25.43
N PHE A 61 13.51 -24.34 25.64
CA PHE A 61 12.52 -24.15 24.59
C PHE A 61 12.44 -22.68 24.15
N ILE A 62 12.50 -21.74 25.10
CA ILE A 62 12.57 -20.29 24.84
C ILE A 62 13.88 -19.94 24.15
N SER A 63 15.02 -20.50 24.56
CA SER A 63 16.31 -20.31 23.89
C SER A 63 16.33 -20.91 22.49
N LEU A 64 15.71 -22.07 22.25
CA LEU A 64 15.57 -22.66 20.91
C LEU A 64 14.65 -21.84 20.02
N GLN A 65 13.52 -21.34 20.55
CA GLN A 65 12.64 -20.39 19.86
C GLN A 65 13.35 -19.08 19.56
N ALA A 66 14.05 -18.51 20.55
CA ALA A 66 14.81 -17.27 20.39
C ALA A 66 15.97 -17.43 19.42
N ASN A 67 16.62 -18.59 19.36
CA ASN A 67 17.70 -18.88 18.41
C ASN A 67 17.16 -19.20 17.01
N PHE A 68 15.98 -19.79 16.91
CA PHE A 68 15.26 -19.99 15.64
C PHE A 68 14.75 -18.66 15.07
N VAL A 69 14.14 -17.81 15.92
CA VAL A 69 13.74 -16.45 15.60
C VAL A 69 14.97 -15.59 15.30
N ALA A 70 16.05 -15.65 16.07
CA ALA A 70 17.28 -14.89 15.79
C ALA A 70 17.95 -15.33 14.48
N LYS A 71 17.92 -16.63 14.14
CA LYS A 71 18.41 -17.13 12.84
C LYS A 71 17.47 -16.77 11.67
N GLN A 72 16.16 -16.71 11.88
CA GLN A 72 15.22 -16.19 10.89
C GLN A 72 15.34 -14.67 10.72
N VAL A 73 15.52 -13.91 11.81
CA VAL A 73 15.68 -12.44 11.83
C VAL A 73 17.00 -12.00 11.20
N ALA A 74 17.98 -12.90 11.08
CA ALA A 74 19.27 -12.62 10.45
C ALA A 74 19.28 -12.84 8.92
N THR A 75 18.21 -13.33 8.30
CA THR A 75 18.14 -13.41 6.83
C THR A 75 17.58 -12.13 6.24
N SER A 76 18.22 -11.62 5.18
CA SER A 76 17.75 -10.44 4.43
C SER A 76 16.27 -10.58 4.02
N ASP A 77 15.87 -11.79 3.65
CA ASP A 77 14.49 -12.14 3.28
C ASP A 77 13.47 -11.88 4.37
N PHE A 78 13.78 -12.23 5.61
CA PHE A 78 12.87 -11.97 6.73
C PHE A 78 12.79 -10.47 7.04
N GLN A 79 13.93 -9.79 7.05
CA GLN A 79 13.99 -8.35 7.33
C GLN A 79 13.21 -7.54 6.30
N ALA A 80 13.36 -7.84 5.00
CA ALA A 80 12.59 -7.20 3.95
C ALA A 80 11.08 -7.46 4.09
N VAL A 81 10.67 -8.69 4.41
CA VAL A 81 9.25 -9.03 4.60
C VAL A 81 8.66 -8.26 5.78
N GLU A 82 9.35 -8.23 6.91
CA GLU A 82 8.89 -7.49 8.09
C GLU A 82 8.91 -5.98 7.86
N GLN A 83 9.89 -5.44 7.13
CA GLN A 83 9.92 -4.04 6.73
C GLN A 83 8.70 -3.69 5.85
N VAL A 84 8.43 -4.46 4.79
CA VAL A 84 7.26 -4.24 3.93
C VAL A 84 5.98 -4.30 4.74
N LYS A 85 5.82 -5.30 5.63
CA LYS A 85 4.63 -5.40 6.49
C LYS A 85 4.48 -4.18 7.40
N SER A 86 5.57 -3.77 8.05
CA SER A 86 5.58 -2.64 8.97
C SER A 86 5.20 -1.34 8.26
N GLU A 87 5.86 -1.03 7.15
CA GLU A 87 5.59 0.19 6.38
C GLU A 87 4.21 0.17 5.71
N THR A 88 3.74 -1.01 5.27
CA THR A 88 2.37 -1.19 4.76
C THR A 88 1.33 -0.97 5.86
N ALA A 89 1.54 -1.54 7.04
CA ALA A 89 0.64 -1.35 8.18
C ALA A 89 0.62 0.11 8.64
N GLN A 90 1.77 0.79 8.63
CA GLN A 90 1.86 2.22 8.91
C GLN A 90 1.06 3.03 7.89
N LEU A 91 1.22 2.76 6.59
CA LEU A 91 0.46 3.44 5.54
C LEU A 91 -1.05 3.23 5.72
N ILE A 92 -1.53 2.00 5.93
CA ILE A 92 -2.94 1.72 6.20
C ILE A 92 -3.44 2.48 7.44
N SER A 93 -2.63 2.53 8.50
CA SER A 93 -2.98 3.28 9.72
C SER A 93 -3.10 4.79 9.45
N VAL A 94 -2.26 5.34 8.57
CA VAL A 94 -2.34 6.74 8.12
C VAL A 94 -3.61 6.99 7.31
N LEU A 95 -3.96 6.09 6.39
CA LEU A 95 -5.22 6.17 5.62
C LEU A 95 -6.44 6.13 6.55
N ARG A 96 -6.45 5.22 7.52
CA ARG A 96 -7.51 5.14 8.53
C ARG A 96 -7.59 6.40 9.39
N ALA A 97 -6.45 6.99 9.77
CA ALA A 97 -6.42 8.24 10.50
C ALA A 97 -7.04 9.39 9.70
N LEU A 98 -6.72 9.51 8.40
CA LEU A 98 -7.36 10.47 7.49
C LEU A 98 -8.87 10.25 7.39
N MET A 99 -9.33 9.00 7.28
CA MET A 99 -10.76 8.68 7.26
C MET A 99 -11.47 9.12 8.54
N ILE A 100 -10.92 8.81 9.72
CA ILE A 100 -11.47 9.22 11.02
C ILE A 100 -11.52 10.75 11.12
N LYS A 101 -10.44 11.42 10.71
CA LYS A 101 -10.35 12.88 10.67
C LYS A 101 -11.41 13.51 9.76
N GLY A 102 -11.64 12.95 8.57
CA GLY A 102 -12.72 13.43 7.69
C GLY A 102 -14.13 13.16 8.24
N ILE A 103 -14.35 12.05 8.94
CA ILE A 103 -15.62 11.78 9.63
C ILE A 103 -15.84 12.83 10.73
N VAL A 104 -14.85 13.08 11.58
CA VAL A 104 -14.92 14.12 12.62
C VAL A 104 -15.20 15.49 12.00
N TYR A 105 -14.50 15.85 10.92
CA TYR A 105 -14.71 17.08 10.18
C TYR A 105 -16.16 17.19 9.66
N SER A 106 -16.71 16.12 9.10
CA SER A 106 -18.08 16.08 8.55
C SER A 106 -19.17 16.25 9.60
N GLN A 107 -18.90 15.90 10.86
CA GLN A 107 -19.81 16.02 11.99
C GLN A 107 -19.77 17.41 12.65
N GLN A 108 -18.81 18.27 12.29
CA GLN A 108 -18.74 19.63 12.82
C GLN A 108 -19.84 20.52 12.26
N ASP A 109 -20.42 21.36 13.13
CA ASP A 109 -21.32 22.45 12.75
C ASP A 109 -20.68 23.33 11.67
N LYS A 110 -21.47 23.74 10.68
CA LYS A 110 -21.03 24.57 9.55
C LYS A 110 -20.34 25.87 10.01
N SER A 111 -20.84 26.48 11.09
CA SER A 111 -20.26 27.69 11.69
C SER A 111 -18.88 27.50 12.35
N LYS A 112 -18.51 26.25 12.68
CA LYS A 112 -17.18 25.89 13.20
C LYS A 112 -16.25 25.41 12.08
N ARG A 113 -16.81 24.79 11.04
CA ARG A 113 -16.09 24.32 9.85
C ARG A 113 -15.51 25.46 9.01
N ASP A 114 -16.30 26.51 8.80
CA ASP A 114 -15.95 27.62 7.90
C ASP A 114 -15.24 28.77 8.65
N ASN A 115 -14.89 28.57 9.93
CA ASN A 115 -14.27 29.59 10.76
C ASN A 115 -12.76 29.32 10.89
N PRO A 116 -11.88 30.19 10.34
CA PRO A 116 -10.43 30.00 10.35
C PRO A 116 -9.83 29.95 11.76
N LYS A 117 -10.55 30.44 12.78
CA LYS A 117 -10.15 30.31 14.19
C LYS A 117 -10.23 28.86 14.70
N TYR A 118 -10.98 28.01 14.01
CA TYR A 118 -11.23 26.59 14.29
C TYR A 118 -10.71 25.66 13.16
N GLU A 119 -9.95 26.17 12.18
CA GLU A 119 -9.25 25.34 11.17
C GLU A 119 -8.31 24.30 11.80
N ARG A 120 -7.84 24.55 13.03
CA ARG A 120 -6.97 23.63 13.77
C ARG A 120 -7.66 22.37 14.30
N PHE A 121 -8.97 22.21 14.16
CA PHE A 121 -9.66 21.09 14.79
C PHE A 121 -9.43 19.75 14.10
N VAL A 122 -9.06 19.75 12.81
CA VAL A 122 -8.73 18.53 12.06
C VAL A 122 -7.53 18.82 11.15
N ASP A 123 -6.35 18.88 11.77
CA ASP A 123 -5.10 18.96 11.03
C ASP A 123 -4.76 17.60 10.40
N THR A 124 -4.59 17.55 9.08
CA THR A 124 -4.18 16.35 8.32
C THR A 124 -2.71 16.36 7.92
N THR A 125 -1.96 17.41 8.28
CA THR A 125 -0.54 17.57 7.92
C THR A 125 0.32 16.38 8.39
N PRO A 126 0.19 15.88 9.63
CA PRO A 126 1.01 14.75 10.10
C PRO A 126 0.80 13.46 9.30
N GLU A 127 -0.41 13.22 8.78
CA GLU A 127 -0.70 12.08 7.91
C GLU A 127 -0.12 12.28 6.51
N ARG A 128 -0.21 13.51 5.98
CA ARG A 128 0.37 13.88 4.69
C ARG A 128 1.90 13.74 4.69
N ASP A 129 2.55 14.13 5.79
CA ASP A 129 3.99 13.95 5.98
C ASP A 129 4.38 12.47 6.03
N GLN A 130 3.56 11.61 6.64
CA GLN A 130 3.81 10.16 6.66
C GLN A 130 3.57 9.50 5.30
N ILE A 131 2.59 9.97 4.52
CA ILE A 131 2.43 9.56 3.13
C ILE A 131 3.68 9.93 2.33
N GLU A 132 4.19 11.14 2.48
CA GLU A 132 5.43 11.59 1.85
C GLU A 132 6.64 10.73 2.29
N ALA A 133 6.75 10.42 3.58
CA ALA A 133 7.80 9.54 4.08
C ALA A 133 7.72 8.13 3.46
N PHE A 134 6.52 7.57 3.32
CA PHE A 134 6.33 6.29 2.63
C PHE A 134 6.74 6.37 1.16
N MET A 135 6.30 7.39 0.42
CA MET A 135 6.65 7.55 -1.01
C MET A 135 8.15 7.65 -1.26
N HIS A 136 8.92 8.10 -0.27
CA HIS A 136 10.39 8.17 -0.33
C HIS A 136 11.10 6.96 0.30
N SER A 137 10.36 5.94 0.76
CA SER A 137 10.95 4.76 1.38
C SER A 137 11.40 3.73 0.33
N PRO A 138 12.34 2.83 0.69
CA PRO A 138 12.68 1.69 -0.16
C PRO A 138 11.45 0.81 -0.48
N THR A 139 10.49 0.69 0.45
CA THR A 139 9.26 -0.08 0.21
C THR A 139 8.43 0.53 -0.90
N ALA A 140 8.37 1.86 -1.04
CA ALA A 140 7.71 2.47 -2.19
C ALA A 140 8.34 2.03 -3.51
N LEU A 141 9.68 1.94 -3.60
CA LEU A 141 10.33 1.39 -4.80
C LEU A 141 9.89 -0.06 -5.09
N ALA A 142 9.81 -0.90 -4.06
CA ALA A 142 9.34 -2.27 -4.20
C ALA A 142 7.87 -2.37 -4.65
N TYR A 143 7.02 -1.45 -4.18
CA TYR A 143 5.63 -1.31 -4.62
C TYR A 143 5.55 -0.87 -6.09
N TYR A 144 6.40 0.05 -6.55
CA TYR A 144 6.44 0.43 -7.97
C TYR A 144 6.74 -0.78 -8.87
N SER A 145 7.75 -1.59 -8.54
CA SER A 145 8.06 -2.80 -9.30
C SER A 145 6.91 -3.82 -9.29
N TYR A 146 6.22 -3.97 -8.16
CA TYR A 146 5.04 -4.83 -8.04
C TYR A 146 3.88 -4.34 -8.91
N ILE A 147 3.59 -3.04 -8.88
CA ILE A 147 2.52 -2.42 -9.67
C ILE A 147 2.83 -2.51 -11.17
N ALA A 148 4.07 -2.27 -11.57
CA ALA A 148 4.48 -2.36 -12.97
C ALA A 148 4.26 -3.78 -13.52
N LYS A 149 4.67 -4.81 -12.76
CA LYS A 149 4.42 -6.21 -13.09
C LYS A 149 2.92 -6.54 -13.19
N ARG A 150 2.09 -6.05 -12.24
CA ARG A 150 0.62 -6.21 -12.31
C ARG A 150 0.05 -5.52 -13.55
N SER A 151 0.52 -4.31 -13.86
CA SER A 151 0.08 -3.55 -15.04
C SER A 151 0.34 -4.31 -16.33
N LYS A 152 1.54 -4.91 -16.48
CA LYS A 152 1.89 -5.78 -17.60
C LYS A 152 0.99 -7.01 -17.67
N ASN A 153 0.84 -7.75 -16.58
CA ASN A 153 -0.01 -8.95 -16.55
C ASN A 153 -1.46 -8.62 -16.94
N ALA A 154 -2.01 -7.51 -16.44
CA ALA A 154 -3.34 -7.03 -16.80
C ALA A 154 -3.43 -6.70 -18.29
N ARG A 155 -2.40 -6.07 -18.87
CA ARG A 155 -2.34 -5.77 -20.31
C ARG A 155 -2.31 -7.04 -21.15
N GLU A 156 -1.46 -8.01 -20.80
CA GLU A 156 -1.36 -9.30 -21.49
C GLU A 156 -2.68 -10.08 -21.42
N ALA A 157 -3.36 -10.03 -20.27
CA ALA A 157 -4.69 -10.60 -20.05
C ALA A 157 -5.84 -9.78 -20.68
N ARG A 158 -5.55 -8.66 -21.34
CA ARG A 158 -6.54 -7.70 -21.91
C ARG A 158 -7.54 -7.15 -20.88
N VAL A 159 -7.13 -7.08 -19.62
CA VAL A 159 -7.87 -6.43 -18.54
C VAL A 159 -7.60 -4.93 -18.63
N LYS A 160 -8.65 -4.17 -18.99
CA LYS A 160 -8.55 -2.71 -19.17
C LYS A 160 -8.33 -1.98 -17.84
N ARG A 161 -9.01 -2.43 -16.78
CA ARG A 161 -8.98 -1.79 -15.46
C ARG A 161 -8.10 -2.57 -14.49
N GLU A 162 -6.96 -1.99 -14.13
CA GLU A 162 -6.10 -2.45 -13.03
C GLU A 162 -5.97 -1.29 -12.04
N GLU A 163 -6.61 -1.40 -10.88
CA GLU A 163 -6.76 -0.28 -9.94
C GLU A 163 -5.42 0.15 -9.31
N TRP A 164 -4.47 -0.78 -9.21
CA TRP A 164 -3.12 -0.54 -8.73
C TRP A 164 -2.31 0.43 -9.61
N ARG A 165 -2.68 0.63 -10.88
CA ARG A 165 -1.97 1.55 -11.80
C ARG A 165 -1.99 3.00 -11.31
N ALA A 166 -3.04 3.41 -10.58
CA ALA A 166 -3.16 4.78 -10.09
C ALA A 166 -2.64 4.95 -8.65
N PHE A 167 -2.12 3.89 -8.00
CA PHE A 167 -1.78 3.88 -6.58
C PHE A 167 -0.87 5.05 -6.14
N PHE A 168 0.24 5.27 -6.85
CA PHE A 168 1.16 6.35 -6.50
C PHE A 168 0.64 7.75 -6.86
N LEU A 169 -0.20 7.86 -7.89
CA LEU A 169 -0.88 9.11 -8.21
C LEU A 169 -1.91 9.46 -7.13
N GLN A 170 -2.65 8.47 -6.64
CA GLN A 170 -3.58 8.63 -5.52
C GLN A 170 -2.86 9.03 -4.22
N LEU A 171 -1.68 8.48 -3.94
CA LEU A 171 -0.84 8.92 -2.81
C LEU A 171 -0.36 10.37 -2.99
N ALA A 172 0.08 10.74 -4.19
CA ALA A 172 0.54 12.08 -4.51
C ALA A 172 -0.59 13.13 -4.44
N GLU A 173 -1.80 12.77 -4.88
CA GLU A 173 -3.01 13.57 -4.73
C GLU A 173 -3.37 13.73 -3.24
N LEU A 174 -3.41 12.62 -2.49
CA LEU A 174 -3.75 12.60 -1.07
C LEU A 174 -2.81 13.48 -0.23
N ARG A 175 -1.52 13.55 -0.61
CA ARG A 175 -0.54 14.48 -0.03
C ARG A 175 -0.93 15.95 -0.23
N GLN A 176 -1.74 16.32 -1.21
CA GLN A 176 -2.06 17.72 -1.54
C GLN A 176 -3.46 18.15 -1.09
N ILE A 177 -4.35 17.19 -0.83
CA ILE A 177 -5.70 17.48 -0.38
C ILE A 177 -5.65 18.08 1.05
N SER A 178 -5.88 19.39 1.14
CA SER A 178 -6.00 20.11 2.42
C SER A 178 -7.35 19.89 3.08
N ASN A 179 -8.41 19.63 2.30
CA ASN A 179 -9.76 19.42 2.82
C ASN A 179 -9.89 18.02 3.48
N PRO A 180 -10.14 17.91 4.80
CA PRO A 180 -10.15 16.62 5.48
C PRO A 180 -11.24 15.65 4.98
N TRP A 181 -12.37 16.16 4.50
CA TRP A 181 -13.42 15.32 3.93
C TRP A 181 -13.01 14.70 2.60
N LEU A 182 -12.43 15.49 1.69
CA LEU A 182 -11.92 14.99 0.42
C LEU A 182 -10.76 14.01 0.66
N ALA A 183 -9.87 14.30 1.61
CA ALA A 183 -8.76 13.42 1.97
C ALA A 183 -9.28 12.07 2.50
N ALA A 184 -10.31 12.08 3.36
CA ALA A 184 -10.94 10.85 3.83
C ALA A 184 -11.56 10.01 2.72
N ARG A 185 -12.20 10.64 1.73
CA ARG A 185 -12.78 9.95 0.58
C ARG A 185 -11.69 9.29 -0.29
N ALA A 186 -10.62 10.01 -0.58
CA ALA A 186 -9.48 9.50 -1.33
C ALA A 186 -8.76 8.37 -0.56
N ALA A 187 -8.54 8.54 0.75
CA ALA A 187 -7.95 7.53 1.62
C ALA A 187 -8.77 6.23 1.67
N ALA A 188 -10.10 6.31 1.73
CA ALA A 188 -10.98 5.14 1.72
C ALA A 188 -10.92 4.36 0.40
N LYS A 189 -10.81 5.06 -0.74
CA LYS A 189 -10.61 4.41 -2.05
C LYS A 189 -9.28 3.68 -2.11
N LEU A 190 -8.22 4.35 -1.66
CA LEU A 190 -6.86 3.82 -1.67
C LEU A 190 -6.73 2.61 -0.72
N GLU A 191 -7.37 2.66 0.45
CA GLU A 191 -7.37 1.56 1.41
C GLU A 191 -7.92 0.26 0.80
N LYS A 192 -8.97 0.37 -0.02
CA LYS A 192 -9.60 -0.81 -0.64
C LYS A 192 -8.63 -1.63 -1.48
N LEU A 193 -7.58 -1.01 -2.04
CA LEU A 193 -6.55 -1.75 -2.79
C LEU A 193 -5.81 -2.76 -1.91
N PHE A 194 -5.65 -2.47 -0.61
CA PHE A 194 -4.97 -3.36 0.32
C PHE A 194 -5.77 -4.63 0.66
N ASP A 195 -7.07 -4.71 0.31
CA ASP A 195 -7.86 -5.94 0.44
C ASP A 195 -7.27 -7.11 -0.37
N ASP A 196 -6.56 -6.79 -1.46
CA ASP A 196 -5.91 -7.75 -2.35
C ASP A 196 -4.50 -8.17 -1.89
N LEU A 197 -3.97 -7.58 -0.80
CA LEU A 197 -2.61 -7.87 -0.30
C LEU A 197 -2.61 -8.97 0.75
N GLY A 198 -2.47 -10.21 0.28
CA GLY A 198 -2.17 -11.37 1.12
C GLY A 198 -0.67 -11.58 1.37
N ASP A 199 -0.35 -12.59 2.17
CA ASP A 199 1.04 -12.96 2.50
C ASP A 199 1.92 -13.21 1.26
N GLN A 200 1.32 -13.70 0.17
CA GLN A 200 2.04 -13.96 -1.08
C GLN A 200 2.46 -12.65 -1.76
N GLN A 201 1.55 -11.67 -1.85
CA GLN A 201 1.83 -10.37 -2.43
C GLN A 201 2.86 -9.60 -1.60
N ILE A 202 2.75 -9.68 -0.26
CA ILE A 202 3.75 -9.07 0.64
C ILE A 202 5.14 -9.68 0.43
N LYS A 203 5.24 -11.01 0.28
CA LYS A 203 6.52 -11.67 -0.04
C LYS A 203 7.06 -11.27 -1.41
N GLU A 204 6.18 -11.11 -2.40
CA GLU A 204 6.56 -10.65 -3.73
C GLU A 204 7.13 -9.21 -3.69
N ILE A 205 6.44 -8.30 -3.01
CA ILE A 205 6.92 -6.93 -2.81
C ILE A 205 8.26 -6.95 -2.05
N ALA A 206 8.36 -7.72 -0.96
CA ALA A 206 9.60 -7.84 -0.20
C ALA A 206 10.77 -8.41 -1.00
N SER A 207 10.51 -9.31 -1.96
CA SER A 207 11.57 -9.83 -2.82
C SER A 207 12.21 -8.74 -3.69
N ASN A 208 11.48 -7.67 -4.02
CA ASN A 208 12.02 -6.52 -4.73
C ASN A 208 12.89 -5.61 -3.83
N LEU A 209 12.79 -5.72 -2.50
CA LEU A 209 13.71 -5.01 -1.59
C LEU A 209 15.07 -5.69 -1.45
N ASN A 210 15.10 -7.03 -1.45
CA ASN A 210 16.34 -7.78 -1.28
C ASN A 210 17.24 -7.74 -2.51
N ASP A 211 16.64 -7.59 -3.69
CA ASP A 211 17.34 -7.56 -4.97
C ASP A 211 17.09 -6.22 -5.66
N LEU A 212 17.63 -5.15 -5.06
CA LEU A 212 17.51 -3.78 -5.58
C LEU A 212 17.96 -3.64 -7.04
N PRO A 213 19.09 -4.23 -7.51
CA PRO A 213 19.47 -4.14 -8.92
C PRO A 213 18.40 -4.74 -9.85
N ARG A 214 17.85 -5.90 -9.48
CA ARG A 214 16.74 -6.49 -10.23
C ARG A 214 15.47 -5.67 -10.14
N ALA A 215 15.13 -5.14 -8.97
CA ALA A 215 13.94 -4.31 -8.79
C ALA A 215 14.01 -3.03 -9.61
N ILE A 216 15.19 -2.39 -9.67
CA ILE A 216 15.49 -1.25 -10.54
C ILE A 216 15.40 -1.67 -12.02
N SER A 217 15.98 -2.81 -12.40
CA SER A 217 15.89 -3.31 -13.77
C SER A 217 14.45 -3.61 -14.20
N ILE A 218 13.67 -4.27 -13.34
CA ILE A 218 12.23 -4.50 -13.53
C ILE A 218 11.50 -3.16 -13.59
N LEU A 219 11.78 -2.24 -12.68
CA LEU A 219 11.15 -0.92 -12.69
C LEU A 219 11.40 -0.21 -14.02
N PHE A 220 12.62 -0.18 -14.54
CA PHE A 220 12.89 0.46 -15.82
C PHE A 220 12.32 -0.30 -17.02
N ALA A 221 12.44 -1.63 -17.06
CA ALA A 221 11.90 -2.43 -18.16
C ALA A 221 10.37 -2.41 -18.21
N GLU A 222 9.72 -2.41 -17.04
CA GLU A 222 8.27 -2.44 -16.89
C GLU A 222 7.67 -1.03 -16.78
N ARG A 223 8.49 0.02 -16.59
CA ARG A 223 8.09 1.43 -16.67
C ARG A 223 7.49 1.76 -18.04
N GLU A 224 7.93 1.06 -19.10
CA GLU A 224 7.30 1.16 -20.43
C GLU A 224 5.85 0.63 -20.49
N HIS A 225 5.34 0.10 -19.39
CA HIS A 225 3.99 -0.41 -19.25
C HIS A 225 3.20 0.27 -18.11
N ASP A 226 3.83 1.24 -17.44
CA ASP A 226 3.17 2.13 -16.49
C ASP A 226 2.75 3.42 -17.21
N VAL A 227 1.44 3.55 -17.42
CA VAL A 227 0.85 4.64 -18.21
C VAL A 227 1.21 6.01 -17.65
N LEU A 228 1.21 6.15 -16.33
CA LEU A 228 1.42 7.44 -15.69
C LEU A 228 2.90 7.83 -15.70
N VAL A 229 3.79 6.84 -15.60
CA VAL A 229 5.23 7.08 -15.66
C VAL A 229 5.70 7.31 -17.09
N GLN A 230 5.12 6.65 -18.10
CA GLN A 230 5.44 6.93 -19.51
C GLN A 230 5.13 8.38 -19.90
N VAL A 231 4.01 8.92 -19.41
CA VAL A 231 3.66 10.34 -19.61
C VAL A 231 4.69 11.30 -19.00
N MET A 232 5.39 10.90 -17.92
CA MET A 232 6.34 11.78 -17.21
C MET A 232 7.82 11.58 -17.59
N VAL A 233 8.21 10.42 -18.14
CA VAL A 233 9.64 10.04 -18.30
C VAL A 233 10.15 10.09 -19.73
N ASN A 234 9.29 10.05 -20.75
CA ASN A 234 9.71 10.15 -22.15
C ASN A 234 9.24 11.47 -22.80
N PRO A 235 9.88 12.61 -22.49
CA PRO A 235 9.76 13.84 -23.27
C PRO A 235 10.66 13.83 -24.53
N GLU A 236 11.45 12.77 -24.75
CA GLU A 236 12.39 12.68 -25.89
C GLU A 236 11.66 12.41 -27.22
N ASP A 237 11.02 13.47 -27.72
CA ASP A 237 10.75 13.83 -29.12
C ASP A 237 10.24 15.31 -29.09
N GLU A 238 11.15 16.31 -29.00
CA GLU A 238 10.86 17.77 -28.98
C GLU A 238 10.24 18.31 -30.32
N PRO A 239 9.63 19.54 -30.41
CA PRO A 239 9.41 20.60 -29.42
C PRO A 239 7.95 21.11 -29.41
N ILE A 240 7.22 20.79 -28.35
CA ILE A 240 6.33 21.77 -27.73
C ILE A 240 6.85 21.79 -26.30
N ASN A 241 7.29 22.95 -25.81
CA ASN A 241 7.66 23.15 -24.40
C ASN A 241 6.63 22.38 -23.54
N ASP A 242 7.01 21.47 -22.65
CA ASP A 242 6.06 20.51 -22.03
C ASP A 242 4.79 21.21 -21.48
N ASP A 243 4.95 22.46 -21.02
CA ASP A 243 3.86 23.36 -20.63
C ASP A 243 2.84 23.63 -21.76
N ASN A 244 3.31 23.96 -22.96
CA ASN A 244 2.48 24.20 -24.14
C ASN A 244 1.75 22.93 -24.63
N PHE A 245 2.28 21.72 -24.39
CA PHE A 245 1.57 20.49 -24.76
C PHE A 245 0.43 20.21 -23.79
N ILE A 246 0.64 20.42 -22.49
CA ILE A 246 -0.44 20.33 -21.50
C ILE A 246 -1.51 21.39 -21.75
N ASP A 247 -1.12 22.61 -22.11
CA ASP A 247 -2.06 23.67 -22.49
C ASP A 247 -2.81 23.31 -23.78
N PHE A 248 -2.15 22.65 -24.73
CA PHE A 248 -2.82 22.12 -25.92
C PHE A 248 -3.83 21.03 -25.57
N VAL A 249 -3.47 20.08 -24.69
CA VAL A 249 -4.40 19.06 -24.18
C VAL A 249 -5.58 19.71 -23.46
N LYS A 250 -5.34 20.75 -22.64
CA LYS A 250 -6.38 21.53 -21.98
C LYS A 250 -7.29 22.21 -22.99
N PHE A 251 -6.74 22.87 -24.01
CA PHE A 251 -7.48 23.49 -25.10
C PHE A 251 -8.38 22.49 -25.84
N LEU A 252 -7.85 21.31 -26.20
CA LEU A 252 -8.64 20.26 -26.85
C LEU A 252 -9.80 19.78 -25.97
N ARG A 253 -9.59 19.68 -24.66
CA ARG A 253 -10.63 19.25 -23.71
C ARG A 253 -11.67 20.33 -23.42
N GLU A 254 -11.22 21.51 -23.04
CA GLU A 254 -12.08 22.57 -22.50
C GLU A 254 -12.69 23.43 -23.60
N ASN A 255 -11.95 23.71 -24.67
CA ASN A 255 -12.40 24.62 -25.74
C ASN A 255 -13.01 23.85 -26.92
N LYS A 256 -12.52 22.64 -27.20
CA LYS A 256 -13.01 21.78 -28.29
C LYS A 256 -13.92 20.65 -27.82
N GLU A 257 -14.09 20.50 -26.50
CA GLU A 257 -14.95 19.47 -25.89
C GLU A 257 -14.65 18.05 -26.40
N ILE A 258 -13.37 17.78 -26.71
CA ILE A 258 -12.96 16.47 -27.25
C ILE A 258 -12.95 15.44 -26.13
N ASP A 259 -13.80 14.42 -26.28
CA ASP A 259 -13.94 13.31 -25.34
C ASP A 259 -13.06 12.12 -25.75
N ASP A 260 -11.74 12.23 -25.52
CA ASP A 260 -10.74 11.20 -25.85
C ASP A 260 -10.04 10.67 -24.57
N PRO A 261 -10.11 9.36 -24.27
CA PRO A 261 -9.43 8.79 -23.12
C PRO A 261 -7.89 8.91 -23.18
N ASP A 262 -7.30 9.01 -24.37
CA ASP A 262 -5.87 9.27 -24.50
C ASP A 262 -5.54 10.72 -24.09
N LEU A 263 -6.41 11.71 -24.34
CA LEU A 263 -6.24 13.07 -23.79
C LEU A 263 -6.46 13.10 -22.28
N ASP A 264 -7.41 12.28 -21.80
CA ASP A 264 -7.72 12.20 -20.38
C ASP A 264 -6.52 11.76 -19.53
N ILE A 265 -5.67 10.87 -20.03
CA ILE A 265 -4.52 10.39 -19.28
C ILE A 265 -3.42 11.44 -19.13
N PHE A 266 -3.18 12.26 -20.17
CA PHE A 266 -2.22 13.36 -20.12
C PHE A 266 -2.70 14.45 -19.17
N TRP A 267 -3.98 14.83 -19.27
CA TRP A 267 -4.56 15.81 -18.36
C TRP A 267 -4.56 15.32 -16.92
N ALA A 268 -4.91 14.05 -16.68
CA ALA A 268 -4.92 13.46 -15.34
C ALA A 268 -3.53 13.45 -14.70
N ALA A 269 -2.47 13.17 -15.47
CA ALA A 269 -1.09 13.22 -14.97
C ALA A 269 -0.69 14.64 -14.55
N SER A 270 -1.00 15.65 -15.38
CA SER A 270 -0.67 17.05 -15.10
C SER A 270 -1.50 17.64 -13.95
N SER A 271 -2.81 17.44 -13.98
CA SER A 271 -3.75 17.91 -12.95
C SER A 271 -3.71 17.10 -11.65
N ARG A 272 -2.99 15.98 -11.64
CA ARG A 272 -2.91 15.02 -10.53
C ARG A 272 -4.26 14.42 -10.15
N ASP A 273 -5.18 14.31 -11.10
CA ASP A 273 -6.52 13.76 -10.91
C ASP A 273 -6.51 12.24 -11.10
N ALA A 274 -6.42 11.49 -10.01
CA ALA A 274 -6.35 10.03 -10.09
C ALA A 274 -7.68 9.38 -10.52
N ASP A 275 -8.83 10.03 -10.24
CA ASP A 275 -10.14 9.54 -10.65
C ASP A 275 -10.29 9.64 -12.17
N LEU A 276 -9.84 10.75 -12.75
CA LEU A 276 -9.78 10.94 -14.19
C LEU A 276 -8.81 9.94 -14.84
N ALA A 277 -7.63 9.74 -14.28
CA ALA A 277 -6.69 8.71 -14.77
C ALA A 277 -7.33 7.33 -14.79
N GLN A 278 -8.01 6.93 -13.69
CA GLN A 278 -8.66 5.63 -13.62
C GLN A 278 -9.81 5.51 -14.64
N THR A 279 -10.56 6.59 -14.83
CA THR A 279 -11.64 6.66 -15.83
C THR A 279 -11.09 6.52 -17.24
N ALA A 280 -10.05 7.27 -17.61
CA ALA A 280 -9.34 7.19 -18.88
C ALA A 280 -8.87 5.76 -19.18
N LEU A 281 -8.20 5.12 -18.21
CA LEU A 281 -7.73 3.75 -18.32
C LEU A 281 -8.88 2.76 -18.52
N SER A 282 -9.99 2.94 -17.80
CA SER A 282 -11.17 2.07 -17.92
C SER A 282 -11.84 2.18 -19.30
N ARG A 283 -11.80 3.38 -19.90
CA ARG A 283 -12.30 3.67 -21.25
C ARG A 283 -11.37 3.15 -22.34
N GLY A 284 -10.14 2.75 -21.99
CA GLY A 284 -9.19 2.11 -22.89
C GLY A 284 -8.09 3.03 -23.40
N ALA A 285 -7.72 4.06 -22.64
CA ALA A 285 -6.55 4.88 -22.92
C ALA A 285 -5.32 4.00 -23.22
N ARG A 286 -4.59 4.34 -24.28
CA ARG A 286 -3.39 3.62 -24.71
C ARG A 286 -2.26 3.88 -23.74
N VAL A 287 -1.71 2.80 -23.22
CA VAL A 287 -0.66 2.77 -22.18
C VAL A 287 0.59 3.54 -22.59
N ASN A 288 0.89 3.54 -23.89
CA ASN A 288 2.11 4.01 -24.52
C ASN A 288 1.89 5.11 -25.55
N ILE A 289 0.78 5.84 -25.43
CA ILE A 289 0.51 6.98 -26.30
C ILE A 289 1.56 8.07 -26.09
N ARG A 290 2.14 8.58 -27.18
CA ARG A 290 3.09 9.70 -27.13
C ARG A 290 2.44 11.03 -27.46
N SER A 291 3.01 12.13 -26.96
CA SER A 291 2.54 13.50 -27.20
C SER A 291 2.44 13.81 -28.71
N HIS A 292 3.44 13.43 -29.51
CA HIS A 292 3.42 13.63 -30.96
C HIS A 292 2.27 12.91 -31.68
N GLU A 293 1.86 11.73 -31.20
CA GLU A 293 0.71 11.02 -31.78
C GLU A 293 -0.60 11.77 -31.52
N ILE A 294 -0.71 12.44 -30.36
CA ILE A 294 -1.85 13.30 -30.02
C ILE A 294 -1.84 14.56 -30.87
N ILE A 295 -0.67 15.22 -31.00
CA ILE A 295 -0.49 16.39 -31.85
C ILE A 295 -0.85 16.06 -33.30
N GLU A 296 -0.35 14.94 -33.84
CA GLU A 296 -0.66 14.53 -35.21
C GLU A 296 -2.15 14.16 -35.39
N ARG A 297 -2.76 13.48 -34.40
CA ARG A 297 -4.19 13.16 -34.41
C ARG A 297 -5.06 14.42 -34.46
N TYR A 298 -4.63 15.47 -33.77
CA TYR A 298 -5.37 16.73 -33.62
C TYR A 298 -4.70 17.92 -34.33
N LYS A 299 -3.89 17.65 -35.37
CA LYS A 299 -3.09 18.68 -36.05
C LYS A 299 -3.90 19.84 -36.62
N SER A 300 -5.17 19.58 -36.97
CA SER A 300 -6.09 20.62 -37.44
C SER A 300 -6.33 21.73 -36.42
N TYR A 301 -6.12 21.45 -35.13
CA TYR A 301 -6.33 22.39 -34.03
C TYR A 301 -5.04 23.09 -33.57
N VAL A 302 -3.87 22.71 -34.10
CA VAL A 302 -2.57 23.27 -33.67
C VAL A 302 -2.47 24.75 -34.03
N SER A 303 -2.79 25.13 -35.27
CA SER A 303 -2.76 26.54 -35.67
C SER A 303 -3.81 27.40 -34.97
N GLU A 304 -4.91 26.81 -34.53
CA GLU A 304 -5.91 27.51 -33.71
C GLU A 304 -5.41 27.73 -32.28
N PHE A 305 -4.73 26.74 -31.71
CA PHE A 305 -4.11 26.85 -30.39
C PHE A 305 -3.00 27.91 -30.34
N GLU A 306 -2.12 27.93 -31.35
CA GLU A 306 -1.05 28.93 -31.48
C GLU A 306 -1.62 30.37 -31.52
N GLN A 307 -2.74 30.58 -32.24
CA GLN A 307 -3.41 31.87 -32.28
C GLN A 307 -3.98 32.29 -30.92
N VAL A 308 -4.52 31.34 -30.15
CA VAL A 308 -5.04 31.62 -28.79
C VAL A 308 -3.90 32.01 -27.85
N GLN A 309 -2.75 31.33 -27.92
CA GLN A 309 -1.58 31.68 -27.11
C GLN A 309 -1.00 33.06 -27.45
N ASP A 310 -1.05 33.50 -28.71
CA ASP A 310 -0.57 34.82 -29.12
C ASP A 310 -1.48 35.99 -28.66
N THR A 311 -2.67 35.70 -28.13
CA THR A 311 -3.66 36.72 -27.72
C THR A 311 -3.72 36.97 -26.20
N GLU A 312 -3.06 36.13 -25.39
CA GLU A 312 -2.98 36.24 -23.91
C GLU A 312 -1.66 36.90 -23.46
#